data_AF-A0A942HVF9-F1
#
_entry.id   AF-A0A942HVF9-F1
#
_cell.length_a   1.000
_cell.length_b   1.000
_cell.length_c   1.000
_cell.angle_alpha   90.00
_cell.angle_beta   90.00
_cell.angle_gamma   90.00
#
_symmetry.space_group_name_H-M   'P 1'
#
loop_
_entity.id
_entity.type
_entity.pdbx_description
1 polymer ?
#
loop_
_entity_poly.entity_id
_entity_poly.type
_entity_poly.pdbx_seq_one_letter_code
_entity_poly.pdbx_strand_id
1 'polypeptide(L)'
;MGNFYSNITLTTDERDKVIDFLVEKKRHTFVYPIDKFICVFPKSDDILFELAEQLSSEFKCPAFSVIIHDDSLLMYKLFDSGTLLDDYNSCPGYFSGVNQPSTGGDAEKLCSVYSVPDERNSLTEILRKEYTFESNRHDAIIAKLNLPYCTVGGGFGYLQEDDVPPELDVSDLVETSPEGDGDSSEPARPRKFVDLGEGSDPASSAVSQILSNPDLLQKAWEKAKAGADDYVKAMLEAEVQGTAGGDAVVITSKGNLQFTGIKIRPDAIDPNAVEALEDLVLVALNDVAQQTRIKMEATKKNVLNQQLGQLGL
;
A
#
# COMPACT_ATOMS: atom_id res chain seq x y z
N MET A 1 -8.11 10.50 -17.92
CA MET A 1 -7.98 11.34 -16.73
C MET A 1 -6.71 10.88 -16.06
N GLY A 2 -5.75 11.78 -15.82
CA GLY A 2 -4.55 11.42 -15.08
C GLY A 2 -4.84 11.31 -13.59
N ASN A 3 -3.92 10.68 -12.86
CA ASN A 3 -4.02 10.50 -11.42
C ASN A 3 -3.63 11.77 -10.65
N PHE A 4 -4.31 11.99 -9.53
CA PHE A 4 -4.10 13.07 -8.58
C PHE A 4 -4.10 12.49 -7.18
N TYR A 5 -2.93 12.36 -6.58
CA TYR A 5 -2.83 11.89 -5.21
C TYR A 5 -1.60 12.43 -4.50
N SER A 6 -1.73 12.49 -3.18
CA SER A 6 -0.63 12.78 -2.27
C SER A 6 -0.73 11.88 -1.04
N ASN A 7 0.43 11.57 -0.48
CA ASN A 7 0.53 10.83 0.77
C ASN A 7 1.91 11.01 1.41
N ILE A 8 2.00 10.56 2.66
CA ILE A 8 3.21 10.57 3.49
C ILE A 8 3.40 9.15 4.02
N THR A 9 4.60 8.61 3.90
CA THR A 9 4.99 7.33 4.49
C THR A 9 6.01 7.57 5.60
N LEU A 10 5.65 7.20 6.83
CA LEU A 10 6.51 7.25 8.00
C LEU A 10 7.12 5.88 8.28
N THR A 11 8.41 5.84 8.64
CA THR A 11 9.08 4.62 9.11
C THR A 11 8.96 4.48 10.63
N THR A 12 7.73 4.33 11.11
CA THR A 12 7.40 4.12 12.53
C THR A 12 6.18 3.20 12.66
N ASP A 13 6.09 2.48 13.78
CA ASP A 13 4.97 1.61 14.15
C ASP A 13 4.06 2.24 15.21
N GLU A 14 4.31 3.50 15.60
CA GLU A 14 3.60 4.24 16.64
C GLU A 14 2.22 4.77 16.20
N ARG A 15 1.35 3.88 15.68
CA ARG A 15 0.04 4.21 15.08
C ARG A 15 -0.79 5.20 15.90
N ASP A 16 -1.07 4.87 17.16
CA ASP A 16 -2.01 5.63 17.97
C ASP A 16 -1.49 7.05 18.25
N LYS A 17 -0.18 7.20 18.46
CA LYS A 17 0.43 8.52 18.65
C LYS A 17 0.41 9.35 17.37
N VAL A 18 0.61 8.74 16.20
CA VAL A 18 0.46 9.44 14.91
C VAL A 18 -0.96 9.95 14.74
N ILE A 19 -1.96 9.13 15.07
CA ILE A 19 -3.38 9.54 15.05
C ILE A 19 -3.62 10.69 16.02
N ASP A 20 -3.18 10.59 17.27
CA ASP A 20 -3.33 11.64 18.27
C ASP A 20 -2.70 12.96 17.81
N PHE A 21 -1.50 12.90 17.23
CA PHE A 21 -0.83 14.07 16.66
C PHE A 21 -1.66 14.71 15.54
N LEU A 22 -2.19 13.92 14.62
CA LEU A 22 -3.00 14.42 13.49
C LEU A 22 -4.32 15.03 13.97
N VAL A 23 -4.93 14.45 15.01
CA VAL A 23 -6.13 14.97 15.67
C VAL A 23 -5.83 16.29 16.39
N GLU A 24 -4.74 16.37 17.16
CA GLU A 24 -4.33 17.61 17.84
C GLU A 24 -4.08 18.75 16.84
N LYS A 25 -3.47 18.42 15.70
CA LYS A 25 -3.22 19.36 14.59
C LYS A 25 -4.46 19.64 13.73
N LYS A 26 -5.62 19.04 14.05
CA LYS A 26 -6.89 19.17 13.32
C LYS A 26 -6.76 18.87 11.82
N ARG A 27 -6.04 17.80 11.49
CA ARG A 27 -5.81 17.39 10.10
C ARG A 27 -6.84 16.36 9.67
N HIS A 28 -7.50 16.62 8.53
CA HIS A 28 -8.38 15.65 7.89
C HIS A 28 -7.52 14.68 7.07
N THR A 29 -7.38 13.44 7.54
CA THR A 29 -6.52 12.44 6.90
C THR A 29 -7.11 11.05 6.99
N PHE A 30 -6.68 10.15 6.11
CA PHE A 30 -6.70 8.72 6.38
C PHE A 30 -5.32 8.25 6.84
N VAL A 31 -5.30 7.32 7.79
CA VAL A 31 -4.09 6.71 8.35
C VAL A 31 -4.18 5.21 8.20
N TYR A 32 -3.17 4.60 7.59
CA TYR A 32 -3.09 3.17 7.34
C TYR A 32 -1.75 2.61 7.86
N PRO A 33 -1.76 1.79 8.92
CA PRO A 33 -0.57 1.08 9.37
C PRO A 33 -0.32 -0.15 8.50
N ILE A 34 0.92 -0.34 8.05
CA ILE A 34 1.34 -1.51 7.28
C ILE A 34 2.79 -1.88 7.59
N ASP A 35 3.00 -3.11 8.05
CA ASP A 35 4.29 -3.61 8.53
C ASP A 35 4.97 -2.67 9.56
N LYS A 36 6.07 -2.01 9.16
CA LYS A 36 6.86 -1.06 9.95
C LYS A 36 6.61 0.39 9.56
N PHE A 37 5.56 0.63 8.78
CA PHE A 37 5.24 1.92 8.20
C PHE A 37 3.85 2.38 8.62
N ILE A 38 3.67 3.70 8.59
CA ILE A 38 2.37 4.34 8.67
C ILE A 38 2.23 5.23 7.45
N CYS A 39 1.23 4.95 6.61
CA CYS A 39 0.85 5.77 5.49
C CYS A 39 -0.24 6.75 5.92
N VAL A 40 -0.01 8.04 5.68
CA VAL A 40 -0.97 9.12 5.94
C VAL A 40 -1.38 9.71 4.60
N PHE A 41 -2.68 9.83 4.39
CA PHE A 41 -3.31 10.37 3.18
C PHE A 41 -4.07 11.65 3.55
N PRO A 42 -3.45 12.84 3.44
CA PRO A 42 -4.12 14.08 3.80
C PRO A 42 -5.16 14.51 2.77
N LYS A 43 -6.24 15.16 3.21
CA LYS A 43 -7.25 15.74 2.32
C LYS A 43 -6.75 16.92 1.49
N SER A 44 -5.77 17.67 2.01
CA SER A 44 -5.24 18.88 1.38
C SER A 44 -3.75 18.74 1.10
N ASP A 45 -3.38 18.95 -0.16
CA ASP A 45 -1.99 18.88 -0.64
C ASP A 45 -1.16 20.09 -0.19
N ASP A 46 -1.80 21.24 0.09
CA ASP A 46 -1.14 22.51 0.42
C ASP A 46 -0.23 22.42 1.65
N ILE A 47 -0.53 21.48 2.55
CA ILE A 47 0.18 21.28 3.81
C ILE A 47 1.05 20.02 3.81
N LEU A 48 1.10 19.26 2.71
CA LEU A 48 1.69 17.92 2.69
C LEU A 48 3.13 17.92 3.21
N PHE A 49 3.97 18.79 2.65
CA PHE A 49 5.39 18.84 3.00
C PHE A 49 5.63 19.38 4.41
N GLU A 50 4.85 20.37 4.84
CA GLU A 50 4.90 20.89 6.21
C GLU A 50 4.50 19.80 7.22
N LEU A 51 3.44 19.04 6.90
CA LEU A 51 2.96 17.95 7.74
C LEU A 51 3.99 16.81 7.81
N ALA A 52 4.64 16.47 6.69
CA ALA A 52 5.70 15.46 6.66
C ALA A 52 6.92 15.86 7.51
N GLU A 53 7.34 17.13 7.45
CA GLU A 53 8.39 17.66 8.32
C GLU A 53 8.02 17.56 9.80
N GLN A 54 6.79 17.97 10.14
CA GLN A 54 6.30 17.93 11.53
C GLN A 54 6.22 16.50 12.07
N LEU A 55 5.65 15.57 11.29
CA LEU A 55 5.59 14.14 11.64
C LEU A 55 7.00 13.56 11.81
N SER A 56 7.90 13.83 10.86
CA SER A 56 9.29 13.38 10.95
C SER A 56 9.98 13.92 12.21
N SER A 57 9.75 15.18 12.55
CA SER A 57 10.31 15.83 13.74
C SER A 57 9.77 15.24 15.03
N GLU A 58 8.46 15.01 15.12
CA GLU A 58 7.81 14.47 16.32
C GLU A 58 8.25 13.04 16.59
N PHE A 59 8.17 12.18 15.56
CA PHE A 59 8.43 10.75 15.68
C PHE A 59 9.90 10.36 15.48
N LYS A 60 10.78 11.33 15.23
CA LYS A 60 12.23 11.11 14.99
C LYS A 60 12.50 10.00 13.98
N CYS A 61 11.74 10.03 12.89
CA CYS A 61 11.80 8.99 11.86
C CYS A 61 11.79 9.60 10.45
N PRO A 62 12.21 8.81 9.45
CA PRO A 62 12.05 9.18 8.06
C PRO A 62 10.57 9.37 7.68
N ALA A 63 10.28 10.46 6.97
CA ALA A 63 8.99 10.73 6.34
C ALA A 63 9.18 11.00 4.85
N PHE A 64 8.62 10.13 4.00
CA PHE A 64 8.63 10.30 2.55
C PHE A 64 7.27 10.78 2.08
N SER A 65 7.23 12.00 1.56
CA SER A 65 6.01 12.65 1.08
C SER A 65 6.05 12.77 -0.42
N VAL A 66 4.94 12.46 -1.10
CA VAL A 66 4.85 12.44 -2.55
C VAL A 66 3.58 13.14 -3.04
N ILE A 67 3.68 13.79 -4.19
CA ILE A 67 2.57 14.37 -4.96
C ILE A 67 2.68 13.84 -6.38
N ILE A 68 1.58 13.28 -6.89
CA ILE A 68 1.34 13.04 -8.31
C ILE A 68 0.23 13.97 -8.78
N HIS A 69 0.47 14.66 -9.89
CA HIS A 69 -0.49 15.57 -10.50
C HIS A 69 -0.66 15.28 -12.00
N ASP A 70 -1.87 14.86 -12.37
CA ASP A 70 -2.29 14.47 -13.73
C ASP A 70 -1.37 13.44 -14.42
N ASP A 71 -0.74 12.55 -13.64
CA ASP A 71 0.34 11.64 -14.08
C ASP A 71 1.50 12.31 -14.83
N SER A 72 1.60 13.64 -14.79
CA SER A 72 2.56 14.41 -15.59
C SER A 72 3.64 15.07 -14.72
N LEU A 73 3.43 15.07 -13.40
CA LEU A 73 4.34 15.62 -12.41
C LEU A 73 4.41 14.70 -11.20
N LEU A 74 5.64 14.38 -10.79
CA LEU A 74 5.99 13.79 -9.50
C LEU A 74 6.84 14.79 -8.73
N MET A 75 6.42 15.11 -7.52
CA MET A 75 7.27 15.77 -6.53
C MET A 75 7.36 14.91 -5.28
N TYR A 76 8.54 14.83 -4.69
CA TYR A 76 8.67 14.24 -3.36
C TYR A 76 9.59 15.07 -2.47
N LYS A 77 9.39 14.95 -1.16
CA LYS A 77 10.37 15.38 -0.16
C LYS A 77 10.59 14.27 0.86
N LEU A 78 11.85 14.07 1.20
CA LEU A 78 12.28 13.15 2.25
C LEU A 78 12.79 13.96 3.44
N PHE A 79 12.17 13.74 4.59
CA PHE A 79 12.61 14.26 5.87
C PHE A 79 13.14 13.13 6.75
N ASP A 80 14.09 13.43 7.63
CA ASP A 80 14.44 12.57 8.75
C ASP A 80 14.64 13.43 10.00
N SER A 81 13.95 13.06 11.08
CA SER A 81 13.93 13.80 12.34
C SER A 81 13.65 15.31 12.16
N GLY A 82 12.78 15.66 11.20
CA GLY A 82 12.40 17.03 10.85
C GLY A 82 13.40 17.78 9.95
N THR A 83 14.49 17.14 9.53
CA THR A 83 15.46 17.73 8.60
C THR A 83 15.15 17.31 7.18
N LEU A 84 15.03 18.26 6.26
CA LEU A 84 14.92 17.96 4.83
C LEU A 84 16.23 17.34 4.33
N LEU A 85 16.17 16.07 3.94
CA LEU A 85 17.31 15.34 3.40
C LEU A 85 17.36 15.44 1.87
N ASP A 86 16.21 15.28 1.22
CA ASP A 86 16.11 15.26 -0.23
C ASP A 86 14.80 15.85 -0.72
N ASP A 87 14.85 16.43 -1.92
CA ASP A 87 13.74 17.10 -2.60
C ASP A 87 13.87 16.79 -4.09
N TYR A 88 12.75 16.46 -4.73
CA TYR A 88 12.72 16.09 -6.13
C TYR A 88 11.49 16.65 -6.82
N ASN A 89 11.70 17.08 -8.06
CA ASN A 89 10.64 17.50 -8.96
C ASN A 89 10.96 16.97 -10.37
N SER A 90 10.09 16.12 -10.91
CA SER A 90 10.31 15.52 -12.23
C SER A 90 10.11 16.51 -13.39
N CYS A 91 9.31 17.56 -13.19
CA CYS A 91 9.03 18.57 -14.20
C CYS A 91 8.84 19.97 -13.57
N PRO A 92 9.94 20.67 -13.23
CA PRO A 92 9.87 21.95 -12.52
C PRO A 92 9.11 23.05 -13.26
N GLY A 93 9.09 22.98 -14.60
CA GLY A 93 8.39 23.93 -15.43
C GLY A 93 6.93 23.57 -15.73
N TYR A 94 6.37 22.50 -15.15
CA TYR A 94 5.00 22.00 -15.40
C TYR A 94 3.94 23.11 -15.38
N PHE A 95 3.84 23.86 -14.27
CA PHE A 95 2.84 24.93 -14.12
C PHE A 95 3.13 26.18 -14.97
N SER A 96 4.36 26.33 -15.46
CA SER A 96 4.77 27.42 -16.35
C SER A 96 4.66 27.07 -17.84
N GLY A 97 4.36 25.81 -18.16
CA GLY A 97 4.35 25.29 -19.54
C GLY A 97 5.74 25.22 -20.18
N VAL A 98 6.81 25.30 -19.39
CA VAL A 98 8.19 25.24 -19.87
C VAL A 98 8.71 23.82 -19.64
N ASN A 99 9.23 23.18 -20.68
CA ASN A 99 9.90 21.89 -20.51
C ASN A 99 11.26 22.11 -19.83
N GLN A 100 11.43 21.52 -18.65
CA GLN A 100 12.66 21.57 -17.87
C GLN A 100 13.01 20.17 -17.38
N PRO A 101 14.30 19.79 -17.36
CA PRO A 101 14.71 18.50 -16.84
C PRO A 101 14.38 18.39 -15.35
N SER A 102 14.20 17.16 -14.87
CA SER A 102 13.99 16.88 -13.45
C SER A 102 15.09 17.50 -12.59
N THR A 103 14.73 18.05 -11.43
CA THR A 103 15.66 18.62 -10.46
C THR A 103 15.64 17.87 -9.15
N GLY A 104 16.77 17.89 -8.44
CA GLY A 104 16.90 17.23 -7.16
C GLY A 104 16.90 15.70 -7.28
N GLY A 105 16.57 15.03 -6.19
CA GLY A 105 16.59 13.58 -6.07
C GLY A 105 18.01 13.02 -6.00
N ASP A 106 18.36 12.53 -4.81
CA ASP A 106 19.66 11.97 -4.48
C ASP A 106 19.50 10.49 -4.09
N ALA A 107 19.82 9.61 -5.04
CA ALA A 107 19.74 8.17 -4.84
C ALA A 107 20.59 7.67 -3.66
N GLU A 108 21.72 8.33 -3.36
CA GLU A 108 22.58 7.93 -2.24
C GLU A 108 21.91 8.21 -0.90
N LYS A 109 21.25 9.37 -0.76
CA LYS A 109 20.47 9.70 0.45
C LYS A 109 19.27 8.77 0.61
N LEU A 110 18.52 8.52 -0.45
CA LEU A 110 17.39 7.59 -0.43
C LEU A 110 17.84 6.18 0.01
N CYS A 111 18.91 5.65 -0.60
CA CYS A 111 19.44 4.34 -0.24
C CYS A 111 19.94 4.27 1.20
N SER A 112 20.58 5.34 1.68
CA SER A 112 21.08 5.43 3.04
C SER A 112 19.94 5.38 4.06
N VAL A 113 18.86 6.13 3.83
CA VAL A 113 17.71 6.18 4.74
C VAL A 113 16.96 4.85 4.78
N TYR A 114 16.74 4.22 3.62
CA TYR A 114 15.98 2.97 3.53
C TYR A 114 16.82 1.70 3.61
N SER A 115 18.13 1.84 3.84
CA SER A 115 19.08 0.71 3.97
C SER A 115 19.11 -0.21 2.74
N VAL A 116 19.10 0.37 1.53
CA VAL A 116 19.10 -0.34 0.23
C VAL A 116 20.29 0.10 -0.66
N PRO A 117 21.55 -0.04 -0.20
CA PRO A 117 22.72 0.51 -0.89
C PRO A 117 22.92 -0.01 -2.32
N ASP A 118 22.50 -1.25 -2.59
CA ASP A 118 22.63 -1.89 -3.91
C ASP A 118 21.72 -1.28 -4.98
N GLU A 119 20.67 -0.55 -4.57
CA GLU A 119 19.69 0.05 -5.48
C GLU A 119 20.08 1.45 -5.98
N ARG A 120 21.24 1.98 -5.55
CA ARG A 120 21.71 3.33 -5.92
C ARG A 120 21.69 3.58 -7.42
N ASN A 121 22.19 2.63 -8.20
CA ASN A 121 22.27 2.77 -9.67
C ASN A 121 20.87 2.75 -10.29
N SER A 122 20.03 1.79 -9.88
CA SER A 122 18.64 1.68 -10.31
C SER A 122 17.86 2.95 -10.02
N LEU A 123 17.97 3.49 -8.81
CA LEU A 123 17.30 4.73 -8.39
C LEU A 123 17.82 5.94 -9.16
N THR A 124 19.12 6.02 -9.42
CA THR A 124 19.70 7.10 -10.24
C THR A 124 19.09 7.09 -11.63
N GLU A 125 18.92 5.91 -12.23
CA GLU A 125 18.27 5.78 -13.54
C GLU A 125 16.78 6.16 -13.47
N ILE A 126 16.05 5.64 -12.49
CA ILE A 126 14.62 5.92 -12.27
C ILE A 126 14.36 7.42 -12.10
N LEU A 127 15.22 8.14 -11.38
CA LEU A 127 15.07 9.58 -11.13
C LEU A 127 15.35 10.45 -12.37
N ARG A 128 15.95 9.89 -13.42
CA ARG A 128 16.43 10.64 -14.60
C ARG A 128 15.80 10.20 -15.91
N LYS A 129 15.35 8.95 -16.04
CA LYS A 129 14.71 8.47 -17.26
C LYS A 129 13.34 9.13 -17.47
N GLU A 130 12.88 9.11 -18.71
CA GLU A 130 11.56 9.60 -19.11
C GLU A 130 10.47 8.59 -18.77
N TYR A 131 9.32 9.08 -18.33
CA TYR A 131 8.13 8.28 -18.08
C TYR A 131 6.94 8.88 -18.83
N THR A 132 6.10 8.02 -19.38
CA THR A 132 4.80 8.44 -19.93
C THR A 132 3.83 8.85 -18.84
N PHE A 133 3.87 8.14 -17.71
CA PHE A 133 3.07 8.41 -16.53
C PHE A 133 3.99 8.45 -15.31
N GLU A 134 3.96 9.56 -14.59
CA GLU A 134 4.78 9.78 -13.41
C GLU A 134 4.36 8.90 -12.22
N SER A 135 3.14 8.35 -12.22
CA SER A 135 2.75 7.26 -11.32
C SER A 135 3.61 6.00 -11.51
N ASN A 136 4.07 5.69 -12.73
CA ASN A 136 5.02 4.58 -12.96
C ASN A 136 6.41 4.93 -12.44
N ARG A 137 6.80 6.21 -12.42
CA ARG A 137 8.04 6.65 -11.74
C ARG A 137 7.91 6.43 -10.24
N HIS A 138 6.77 6.80 -9.66
CA HIS A 138 6.49 6.61 -8.26
C HIS A 138 6.58 5.12 -7.88
N ASP A 139 5.89 4.25 -8.61
CA ASP A 139 5.93 2.79 -8.48
C ASP A 139 7.38 2.26 -8.50
N ALA A 140 8.16 2.65 -9.51
CA ALA A 140 9.56 2.24 -9.60
C ALA A 140 10.40 2.71 -8.41
N ILE A 141 10.18 3.93 -7.90
CA ILE A 141 10.91 4.45 -6.72
C ILE A 141 10.57 3.61 -5.50
N ILE A 142 9.28 3.43 -5.19
CA ILE A 142 8.87 2.75 -3.96
C ILE A 142 9.27 1.27 -3.96
N ALA A 143 9.26 0.63 -5.12
CA ALA A 143 9.73 -0.74 -5.31
C ALA A 143 11.21 -0.89 -4.90
N LYS A 144 12.04 0.11 -5.23
CA LYS A 144 13.46 0.11 -4.85
C LYS A 144 13.72 0.48 -3.40
N LEU A 145 12.84 1.28 -2.81
CA LEU A 145 12.94 1.68 -1.40
C LEU A 145 12.24 0.72 -0.43
N ASN A 146 11.55 -0.29 -0.93
CA ASN A 146 10.67 -1.18 -0.15
C ASN A 146 9.63 -0.40 0.66
N LEU A 147 9.03 0.63 0.04
CA LEU A 147 7.93 1.38 0.61
C LEU A 147 6.58 0.72 0.26
N PRO A 148 5.51 0.96 1.04
CA PRO A 148 4.20 0.34 0.80
C PRO A 148 3.60 0.75 -0.54
N TYR A 149 3.15 -0.23 -1.33
CA TYR A 149 2.58 -0.01 -2.67
C TYR A 149 1.18 0.64 -2.63
N CYS A 150 0.46 0.55 -1.50
CA CYS A 150 -0.78 1.27 -1.26
C CYS A 150 -0.64 2.81 -1.36
N THR A 151 0.58 3.34 -1.46
CA THR A 151 0.86 4.75 -1.71
C THR A 151 0.82 5.13 -3.19
N VAL A 152 0.95 4.17 -4.12
CA VAL A 152 0.79 4.40 -5.56
C VAL A 152 -0.70 4.35 -5.89
N GLY A 153 -1.24 5.48 -6.34
CA GLY A 153 -2.68 5.63 -6.55
C GLY A 153 -3.47 5.75 -5.24
N GLY A 154 -2.82 5.69 -4.08
CA GLY A 154 -3.43 5.97 -2.78
C GLY A 154 -3.45 7.46 -2.48
N GLY A 155 -4.63 8.05 -2.49
CA GLY A 155 -4.86 9.45 -2.13
C GLY A 155 -6.17 9.61 -1.38
N PHE A 156 -6.32 10.70 -0.61
CA PHE A 156 -7.51 10.91 0.21
C PHE A 156 -8.82 10.86 -0.60
N GLY A 157 -8.87 11.51 -1.77
CA GLY A 157 -10.05 11.51 -2.64
C GLY A 157 -10.45 10.10 -3.11
N TYR A 158 -9.48 9.30 -3.55
CA TYR A 158 -9.71 7.92 -3.97
C TYR A 158 -10.21 7.04 -2.83
N LEU A 159 -9.56 7.15 -1.66
CA LEU A 159 -10.01 6.46 -0.46
C LEU A 159 -11.40 6.93 -0.01
N GLN A 160 -11.76 8.20 -0.23
CA GLN A 160 -13.10 8.71 0.08
C GLN A 160 -14.17 8.16 -0.88
N GLU A 161 -13.83 7.84 -2.12
CA GLU A 161 -14.75 7.26 -3.11
C GLU A 161 -14.80 5.71 -3.06
N ASP A 162 -14.19 5.10 -2.05
CA ASP A 162 -13.99 3.65 -1.92
C ASP A 162 -13.19 3.04 -3.09
N ASP A 163 -12.46 3.86 -3.85
CA ASP A 163 -11.43 3.43 -4.81
C ASP A 163 -10.13 3.17 -4.06
N VAL A 164 -10.11 2.02 -3.38
CA VAL A 164 -9.06 1.66 -2.44
C VAL A 164 -8.01 0.78 -3.13
N PRO A 165 -6.70 1.10 -3.01
CA PRO A 165 -5.64 0.24 -3.51
C PRO A 165 -5.81 -1.20 -2.98
N PRO A 166 -5.62 -2.24 -3.79
CA PRO A 166 -5.93 -3.63 -3.41
C PRO A 166 -5.22 -4.15 -2.15
N GLU A 167 -4.12 -3.52 -1.76
CA GLU A 167 -3.29 -3.86 -0.60
C GLU A 167 -3.78 -3.26 0.71
N LEU A 168 -4.72 -2.32 0.63
CA LEU A 168 -5.26 -1.61 1.77
C LEU A 168 -6.53 -2.32 2.27
N ASP A 169 -6.47 -2.90 3.47
CA ASP A 169 -7.66 -3.38 4.16
C ASP A 169 -8.41 -2.19 4.76
N VAL A 170 -9.58 -1.87 4.19
CA VAL A 170 -10.42 -0.74 4.60
C VAL A 170 -10.75 -0.79 6.09
N SER A 171 -10.79 -1.98 6.70
CA SER A 171 -11.09 -2.15 8.13
C SER A 171 -9.99 -1.64 9.06
N ASP A 172 -8.75 -1.52 8.56
CA ASP A 172 -7.59 -1.01 9.28
C ASP A 172 -7.35 0.49 9.03
N LEU A 173 -8.03 1.07 8.05
CA LEU A 173 -8.01 2.51 7.76
C LEU A 173 -8.65 3.31 8.89
N VAL A 174 -7.96 4.35 9.36
CA VAL A 174 -8.47 5.30 10.35
C VAL A 174 -8.64 6.66 9.72
N GLU A 175 -9.81 7.26 9.87
CA GLU A 175 -10.05 8.63 9.46
C GLU A 175 -9.87 9.57 10.65
N THR A 176 -9.00 10.57 10.50
CA THR A 176 -8.95 11.72 11.41
C THR A 176 -9.76 12.84 10.78
N SER A 177 -10.81 13.34 11.44
CA SER A 177 -11.60 14.49 10.95
C SER A 177 -11.70 15.54 12.04
N PRO A 178 -11.57 16.85 11.73
CA PRO A 178 -11.97 17.89 12.67
C PRO A 178 -13.49 17.81 12.93
N GLU A 179 -13.92 18.13 14.15
CA GLU A 179 -15.35 18.15 14.53
C GLU A 179 -16.16 19.04 13.58
N GLY A 180 -17.25 18.50 13.02
CA GLY A 180 -18.25 19.26 12.24
C GLY A 180 -18.16 19.16 10.71
N ASP A 181 -17.15 18.47 10.14
CA ASP A 181 -17.02 18.23 8.69
C ASP A 181 -17.66 16.91 8.20
N GLY A 182 -18.28 16.15 9.11
CA GLY A 182 -19.09 14.99 8.75
C GLY A 182 -20.39 15.46 8.11
N ASP A 183 -20.50 15.35 6.79
CA ASP A 183 -21.78 15.48 6.11
C ASP A 183 -22.73 14.40 6.64
N SER A 184 -23.63 14.80 7.54
CA SER A 184 -24.65 13.96 8.18
C SER A 184 -25.69 13.36 7.20
N SER A 185 -25.48 13.48 5.89
CA SER A 185 -26.37 12.97 4.84
C SER A 185 -25.92 11.65 4.20
N GLU A 186 -24.72 11.14 4.49
CA GLU A 186 -24.23 9.89 3.90
C GLU A 186 -24.39 8.66 4.82
N PRO A 187 -24.82 7.50 4.27
CA PRO A 187 -25.05 6.30 5.05
C PRO A 187 -23.75 5.79 5.71
N ALA A 188 -23.87 5.27 6.92
CA ALA A 188 -22.77 4.76 7.74
C ALA A 188 -21.85 3.83 6.94
N ARG A 189 -20.67 4.35 6.58
CA ARG A 189 -19.63 3.63 5.87
C ARG A 189 -18.99 2.60 6.83
N PRO A 190 -18.57 1.42 6.35
CA PRO A 190 -18.02 0.35 7.19
C PRO A 190 -16.57 0.66 7.62
N ARG A 191 -16.37 1.78 8.32
CA ARG A 191 -15.09 2.24 8.83
C ARG A 191 -15.21 2.38 10.36
N LYS A 192 -14.11 2.13 11.08
CA LYS A 192 -14.10 2.39 12.54
C LYS A 192 -14.28 3.88 12.77
N PHE A 193 -15.47 4.27 13.22
CA PHE A 193 -15.78 5.62 13.68
C PHE A 193 -15.54 5.68 15.19
N VAL A 194 -14.74 6.62 15.66
CA VAL A 194 -14.56 6.88 17.10
C VAL A 194 -15.41 8.09 17.47
N ASP A 195 -16.52 7.83 18.15
CA ASP A 195 -17.39 8.87 18.71
C ASP A 195 -16.93 9.23 20.13
N LEU A 196 -16.73 10.53 20.39
CA LEU A 196 -16.29 11.07 21.68
C LEU A 196 -17.52 11.42 22.53
N GLY A 197 -18.08 10.44 23.25
CA GLY A 197 -19.19 10.67 24.17
C GLY A 197 -19.51 9.48 25.07
N GLU A 198 -19.13 9.60 26.35
CA GLU A 198 -19.53 8.81 27.54
C GLU A 198 -19.72 7.28 27.41
N GLY A 199 -18.66 6.54 27.77
CA GLY A 199 -18.76 5.42 28.70
C GLY A 199 -19.21 4.06 28.17
N SER A 200 -18.27 3.28 27.61
CA SER A 200 -18.04 1.88 28.00
C SER A 200 -16.79 1.32 27.33
N ASP A 201 -15.76 1.01 28.10
CA ASP A 201 -14.70 0.06 27.70
C ASP A 201 -15.32 -1.29 27.32
N PRO A 202 -14.81 -1.97 26.28
CA PRO A 202 -14.18 -3.26 26.55
C PRO A 202 -13.01 -3.58 25.62
N ALA A 203 -11.82 -3.20 26.03
CA ALA A 203 -10.64 -4.02 25.78
C ALA A 203 -10.70 -5.28 26.68
N SER A 204 -11.53 -6.30 26.36
CA SER A 204 -11.40 -7.64 26.97
C SER A 204 -12.16 -8.79 26.29
N SER A 205 -12.31 -8.83 24.95
CA SER A 205 -12.78 -10.08 24.32
C SER A 205 -11.60 -11.05 24.10
N ALA A 206 -11.75 -12.29 24.58
CA ALA A 206 -10.75 -13.36 24.42
C ALA A 206 -10.37 -13.60 22.95
N VAL A 207 -11.26 -13.24 22.02
CA VAL A 207 -11.06 -13.32 20.56
C VAL A 207 -10.01 -12.33 20.08
N SER A 208 -10.03 -11.09 20.60
CA SER A 208 -9.03 -10.06 20.27
C SER A 208 -7.62 -10.47 20.72
N GLN A 209 -7.50 -11.18 21.83
CA GLN A 209 -6.21 -11.66 22.35
C GLN A 209 -5.68 -12.86 21.55
N ILE A 210 -6.56 -13.69 20.99
CA ILE A 210 -6.16 -14.80 20.12
C ILE A 210 -5.67 -14.27 18.77
N LEU A 211 -6.36 -13.29 18.18
CA LEU A 211 -6.00 -12.73 16.87
C LEU A 211 -4.73 -11.88 16.86
N SER A 212 -4.33 -11.32 18.01
CA SER A 212 -3.13 -10.50 18.17
C SER A 212 -1.90 -11.29 18.64
N ASN A 213 -2.03 -12.60 18.87
CA ASN A 213 -0.94 -13.45 19.36
C ASN A 213 -0.65 -14.61 18.38
N PRO A 214 0.53 -14.64 17.73
CA PRO A 214 0.91 -15.67 16.75
C PRO A 214 0.80 -17.11 17.28
N ASP A 215 1.16 -17.34 18.54
CA ASP A 215 1.13 -18.68 19.16
C ASP A 215 -0.31 -19.13 19.46
N LEU A 216 -1.19 -18.18 19.81
CA LEU A 216 -2.61 -18.46 20.05
C LEU A 216 -3.36 -18.66 18.73
N LEU A 217 -3.02 -17.89 17.69
CA LEU A 217 -3.48 -18.11 16.32
C LEU A 217 -3.12 -19.51 15.84
N GLN A 218 -1.87 -19.94 16.03
CA GLN A 218 -1.42 -21.27 15.60
C GLN A 218 -2.15 -22.39 16.34
N LYS A 219 -2.34 -22.28 17.66
CA LYS A 219 -3.09 -23.27 18.45
C LYS A 219 -4.59 -23.28 18.15
N ALA A 220 -5.19 -22.10 17.92
CA ALA A 220 -6.57 -21.98 17.48
C ALA A 220 -6.76 -22.63 16.11
N TRP A 221 -5.79 -22.45 15.22
CA TRP A 221 -5.75 -23.09 13.91
C TRP A 221 -5.63 -24.62 14.00
N GLU A 222 -4.75 -25.15 14.84
CA GLU A 222 -4.60 -26.60 15.00
C GLU A 222 -5.90 -27.27 15.46
N LYS A 223 -6.66 -26.61 16.36
CA LYS A 223 -7.99 -27.07 16.78
C LYS A 223 -9.05 -26.93 15.68
N ALA A 224 -9.02 -25.83 14.93
CA ALA A 224 -9.89 -25.55 13.79
C ALA A 224 -9.72 -26.55 12.63
N LYS A 225 -8.48 -26.98 12.39
CA LYS A 225 -8.11 -27.88 11.29
C LYS A 225 -8.75 -29.27 11.39
N ALA A 226 -9.06 -29.75 12.59
CA ALA A 226 -9.65 -31.08 12.83
C ALA A 226 -11.08 -31.26 12.26
N GLY A 227 -11.73 -30.18 11.79
CA GLY A 227 -13.06 -30.22 11.15
C GLY A 227 -13.11 -29.59 9.74
N ALA A 228 -11.96 -29.32 9.11
CA ALA A 228 -11.86 -28.50 7.89
C ALA A 228 -11.38 -29.25 6.62
N ASP A 229 -11.43 -30.59 6.62
CA ASP A 229 -10.84 -31.41 5.54
C ASP A 229 -11.39 -31.10 4.14
N ASP A 230 -12.70 -30.88 4.01
CA ASP A 230 -13.33 -30.56 2.71
C ASP A 230 -12.96 -29.16 2.21
N TYR A 231 -12.75 -28.19 3.10
CA TYR A 231 -12.38 -26.81 2.76
C TYR A 231 -10.92 -26.68 2.37
N VAL A 232 -10.02 -27.37 3.08
CA VAL A 232 -8.60 -27.42 2.71
C VAL A 232 -8.44 -28.11 1.36
N LYS A 233 -9.25 -29.12 1.07
CA LYS A 233 -9.25 -29.79 -0.24
C LYS A 233 -9.75 -28.87 -1.36
N ALA A 234 -10.88 -28.19 -1.16
CA ALA A 234 -11.39 -27.22 -2.13
C ALA A 234 -10.41 -26.06 -2.38
N MET A 235 -9.68 -25.62 -1.33
CA MET A 235 -8.62 -24.61 -1.44
C MET A 235 -7.44 -25.12 -2.30
N LEU A 236 -7.03 -26.37 -2.13
CA LEU A 236 -5.93 -26.96 -2.90
C LEU A 236 -6.29 -27.16 -4.38
N GLU A 237 -7.58 -27.33 -4.70
CA GLU A 237 -8.06 -27.53 -6.07
C GLU A 237 -8.40 -26.22 -6.80
N ALA A 238 -8.51 -25.09 -6.08
CA ALA A 238 -8.87 -23.79 -6.65
C ALA A 238 -7.79 -23.24 -7.59
N GLU A 239 -8.20 -22.85 -8.79
CA GLU A 239 -7.32 -22.19 -9.79
C GLU A 239 -7.18 -20.70 -9.50
N VAL A 240 -5.98 -20.20 -9.74
CA VAL A 240 -5.58 -18.79 -9.66
C VAL A 240 -4.82 -18.46 -10.93
N GLN A 241 -5.06 -17.28 -11.50
CA GLN A 241 -4.44 -16.87 -12.76
C GLN A 241 -3.72 -15.54 -12.58
N GLY A 242 -2.41 -15.53 -12.84
CA GLY A 242 -1.65 -14.29 -12.96
C GLY A 242 -1.46 -13.91 -14.42
N THR A 243 -1.36 -12.62 -14.70
CA THR A 243 -1.30 -12.06 -16.05
C THR A 243 -0.20 -11.01 -16.19
N ALA A 244 0.28 -10.80 -17.41
CA ALA A 244 1.20 -9.71 -17.73
C ALA A 244 0.96 -9.20 -19.16
N GLY A 245 1.26 -7.92 -19.41
CA GLY A 245 1.16 -7.31 -20.74
C GLY A 245 -0.26 -7.30 -21.32
N GLY A 246 -1.28 -7.13 -20.47
CA GLY A 246 -2.69 -7.16 -20.86
C GLY A 246 -3.10 -8.51 -21.44
N ASP A 247 -2.92 -9.60 -20.68
CA ASP A 247 -3.12 -11.01 -21.07
C ASP A 247 -2.17 -11.55 -22.15
N ALA A 248 -1.06 -10.86 -22.42
CA ALA A 248 0.00 -11.35 -23.31
C ALA A 248 0.62 -12.64 -22.77
N VAL A 249 0.82 -12.71 -21.46
CA VAL A 249 1.21 -13.93 -20.74
C VAL A 249 0.22 -14.16 -19.61
N VAL A 250 -0.28 -15.39 -19.50
CA VAL A 250 -1.19 -15.83 -18.43
C VAL A 250 -0.64 -17.12 -17.81
N ILE A 251 -0.40 -17.13 -16.51
CA ILE A 251 0.06 -18.29 -15.75
C ILE A 251 -1.04 -18.72 -14.79
N THR A 252 -1.38 -20.00 -14.80
CA THR A 252 -2.39 -20.60 -13.90
C THR A 252 -1.70 -21.45 -12.84
N SER A 253 -2.08 -21.28 -11.58
CA SER A 253 -1.63 -22.11 -10.45
C SER A 253 -2.84 -22.71 -9.71
N LYS A 254 -2.60 -23.80 -8.97
CA LYS A 254 -3.53 -24.40 -8.01
C LYS A 254 -2.91 -24.46 -6.63
N GLY A 255 -3.76 -24.39 -5.61
CA GLY A 255 -3.38 -24.61 -4.22
C GLY A 255 -2.17 -23.75 -3.80
N ASN A 256 -1.09 -24.39 -3.35
CA ASN A 256 0.13 -23.71 -2.89
C ASN A 256 1.14 -23.51 -4.03
N LEU A 257 0.79 -22.68 -5.03
CA LEU A 257 1.65 -22.36 -6.18
C LEU A 257 2.03 -23.56 -7.06
N GLN A 258 1.15 -24.55 -7.17
CA GLN A 258 1.33 -25.61 -8.15
C GLN A 258 0.93 -25.08 -9.53
N PHE A 259 1.90 -24.66 -10.34
CA PHE A 259 1.64 -24.17 -11.69
C PHE A 259 1.02 -25.27 -12.56
N THR A 260 -0.11 -24.96 -13.19
CA THR A 260 -0.90 -25.89 -14.00
C THR A 260 -0.97 -25.51 -15.47
N GLY A 261 -0.63 -24.27 -15.82
CA GLY A 261 -0.60 -23.84 -17.21
C GLY A 261 0.07 -22.50 -17.42
N ILE A 262 0.60 -22.32 -18.63
CA ILE A 262 1.06 -21.04 -19.15
C ILE A 262 0.46 -20.85 -20.55
N LYS A 263 -0.06 -19.66 -20.82
CA LYS A 263 -0.54 -19.23 -22.14
C LYS A 263 0.21 -17.97 -22.53
N ILE A 264 0.80 -17.96 -23.71
CA ILE A 264 1.48 -16.80 -24.28
C ILE A 264 0.78 -16.50 -25.60
N ARG A 265 0.33 -15.26 -25.77
CA ARG A 265 -0.28 -14.84 -27.02
C ARG A 265 0.78 -14.73 -28.13
N PRO A 266 0.44 -15.04 -29.39
CA PRO A 266 1.41 -15.00 -30.49
C PRO A 266 2.04 -13.63 -30.74
N ASP A 267 1.33 -12.54 -30.42
CA ASP A 267 1.80 -11.16 -30.54
C ASP A 267 2.92 -10.82 -29.54
N ALA A 268 3.04 -11.57 -28.45
CA ALA A 268 4.11 -11.44 -27.47
C ALA A 268 5.39 -12.22 -27.86
N ILE A 269 5.35 -13.00 -28.95
CA ILE A 269 6.46 -13.86 -29.38
C ILE A 269 7.23 -13.17 -30.53
N ASP A 270 8.24 -12.38 -30.18
CA ASP A 270 9.21 -11.82 -31.14
C ASP A 270 10.58 -12.51 -30.98
N PRO A 271 11.07 -13.22 -32.01
CA PRO A 271 12.39 -13.85 -31.99
C PRO A 271 13.56 -12.89 -31.76
N ASN A 272 13.37 -11.59 -32.01
CA ASN A 272 14.39 -10.56 -31.84
C ASN A 272 14.31 -9.87 -30.47
N ALA A 273 13.27 -10.13 -29.68
CA ALA A 273 13.02 -9.50 -28.38
C ALA A 273 12.66 -10.54 -27.30
N VAL A 274 13.50 -11.56 -27.15
CA VAL A 274 13.30 -12.64 -26.17
C VAL A 274 13.29 -12.11 -24.73
N GLU A 275 14.15 -11.14 -24.42
CA GLU A 275 14.26 -10.52 -23.08
C GLU A 275 12.92 -9.90 -22.62
N ALA A 276 12.19 -9.25 -23.53
CA ALA A 276 10.89 -8.66 -23.21
C ALA A 276 9.83 -9.73 -22.88
N LEU A 277 9.89 -10.89 -23.53
CA LEU A 277 9.00 -12.01 -23.22
C LEU A 277 9.37 -12.65 -21.88
N GLU A 278 10.66 -12.77 -21.58
CA GLU A 278 11.15 -13.26 -20.28
C GLU A 278 10.66 -12.37 -19.12
N ASP A 279 10.71 -11.05 -19.29
CA ASP A 279 10.18 -10.09 -18.31
C ASP A 279 8.67 -10.25 -18.11
N LEU A 280 7.90 -10.39 -19.19
CA LEU A 280 6.45 -10.61 -19.09
C LEU A 280 6.11 -11.93 -18.37
N VAL A 281 6.88 -12.99 -18.61
CA VAL A 281 6.71 -14.26 -17.89
C VAL A 281 7.02 -14.08 -16.40
N LEU A 282 8.07 -13.35 -16.06
CA LEU A 282 8.41 -13.07 -14.66
C LEU A 282 7.31 -12.26 -13.95
N VAL A 283 6.76 -11.26 -14.62
CA VAL A 283 5.65 -10.45 -14.10
C VAL A 283 4.41 -11.33 -13.86
N ALA A 284 4.01 -12.14 -14.85
CA ALA A 284 2.85 -13.02 -14.72
C ALA A 284 3.05 -14.08 -13.61
N LEU A 285 4.30 -14.51 -13.40
CA LEU A 285 4.66 -15.48 -12.36
C LEU A 285 4.56 -14.87 -10.97
N ASN A 286 5.03 -13.63 -10.81
CA ASN A 286 4.89 -12.90 -9.57
C ASN A 286 3.42 -12.57 -9.29
N ASP A 287 2.66 -12.16 -10.29
CA ASP A 287 1.22 -11.88 -10.16
C ASP A 287 0.43 -13.13 -9.72
N VAL A 288 0.64 -14.29 -10.36
CA VAL A 288 -0.05 -15.53 -9.94
C VAL A 288 0.36 -15.93 -8.52
N ALA A 289 1.62 -15.67 -8.13
CA ALA A 289 2.08 -15.97 -6.80
C ALA A 289 1.42 -15.09 -5.74
N GLN A 290 1.25 -13.80 -6.03
CA GLN A 290 0.55 -12.85 -5.17
C GLN A 290 -0.93 -13.19 -5.05
N GLN A 291 -1.63 -13.40 -6.17
CA GLN A 291 -3.04 -13.76 -6.15
C GLN A 291 -3.29 -15.07 -5.37
N THR A 292 -2.36 -16.01 -5.44
CA THR A 292 -2.46 -17.27 -4.68
C THR A 292 -2.37 -17.01 -3.17
N ARG A 293 -1.47 -16.12 -2.73
CA ARG A 293 -1.34 -15.73 -1.31
C ARG A 293 -2.58 -15.01 -0.80
N ILE A 294 -3.08 -14.03 -1.55
CA ILE A 294 -4.31 -13.29 -1.23
C ILE A 294 -5.50 -14.26 -1.07
N LYS A 295 -5.67 -15.17 -2.03
CA LYS A 295 -6.77 -16.15 -1.99
C LYS A 295 -6.62 -17.13 -0.83
N MET A 296 -5.40 -17.54 -0.48
CA MET A 296 -5.14 -18.39 0.69
C MET A 296 -5.45 -17.69 2.02
N GLU A 297 -5.05 -16.43 2.18
CA GLU A 297 -5.31 -15.67 3.42
C GLU A 297 -6.78 -15.33 3.60
N ALA A 298 -7.46 -14.92 2.52
CA ALA A 298 -8.91 -14.71 2.53
C ALA A 298 -9.65 -16.00 2.90
N THR A 299 -9.23 -17.15 2.36
CA THR A 299 -9.84 -18.45 2.68
C THR A 299 -9.63 -18.83 4.15
N LYS A 300 -8.42 -18.60 4.71
CA LYS A 300 -8.13 -18.85 6.13
C LYS A 300 -8.97 -17.97 7.05
N LYS A 301 -9.09 -16.68 6.75
CA LYS A 301 -9.94 -15.74 7.50
C LYS A 301 -11.41 -16.19 7.46
N ASN A 302 -11.92 -16.60 6.30
CA ASN A 302 -13.30 -17.06 6.14
C ASN A 302 -13.58 -18.36 6.91
N VAL A 303 -12.67 -19.34 6.86
CA VAL A 303 -12.79 -20.60 7.61
C VAL A 303 -12.76 -20.34 9.12
N LEU A 304 -11.85 -19.48 9.58
CA LEU A 304 -11.75 -19.12 11.00
C LEU A 304 -13.03 -18.43 11.48
N ASN A 305 -13.56 -17.47 10.71
CA ASN A 305 -14.78 -16.76 11.06
C ASN A 305 -16.01 -17.67 11.10
N GLN A 306 -16.12 -18.60 10.13
CA GLN A 306 -17.22 -19.56 10.06
C GLN A 306 -17.18 -20.56 11.23
N GLN A 307 -15.99 -21.03 11.64
CA GLN A 307 -15.85 -21.96 12.76
C GLN A 307 -16.01 -21.29 14.13
N LEU A 308 -15.55 -20.04 14.29
CA LEU A 308 -15.77 -19.27 15.52
C LEU A 308 -17.27 -18.95 15.70
N GLY A 309 -17.97 -18.60 14.62
CA GLY A 309 -19.43 -18.45 14.64
C GLY A 309 -20.19 -19.74 14.98
N GLN A 310 -19.70 -20.92 14.56
CA GLN A 310 -20.27 -22.21 14.97
C GLN A 310 -20.01 -22.55 16.45
N LEU A 311 -18.99 -21.95 17.05
CA LEU A 311 -18.66 -22.09 18.47
C LEU A 311 -19.33 -21.03 19.34
N GLY A 312 -20.11 -20.11 18.76
CA GLY A 312 -20.84 -19.06 19.47
C GLY A 312 -19.93 -17.99 20.08
N LEU A 313 -18.74 -17.79 19.51
CA LEU A 313 -17.74 -16.80 19.92
C LEU A 313 -17.62 -15.66 18.90
#